data_AF-A0AAW5SED3-F1
#
_entry.id   AF-A0AAW5SED3-F1
#
_cell.length_a   1.000
_cell.length_b   1.000
_cell.length_c   1.000
_cell.angle_alpha   90.00
_cell.angle_beta   90.00
_cell.angle_gamma   90.00
#
_symmetry.space_group_name_H-M   'P 1'
#
loop_
_entity.id
_entity.type
_entity.pdbx_description
1 polymer ?
#
loop_
_entity_poly.entity_id
_entity_poly.type
_entity_poly.pdbx_seq_one_letter_code
_entity_poly.pdbx_strand_id
1 'polypeptide(L)'
;MGRQVVAAIDPQAYLALVSPEDFVRLQRGKKAKGAWTSHLRRTGSWTRLLVRGSGGAAGHALFDIVHFVMEQKMLRGIRDRAQQKAANDRAGATMYELPNERIAAPR
;
A
#
# COMPACT_ATOMS: atom_id res chain seq x y z
N MET A 1 -19.13 9.69 8.25
CA MET A 1 -18.10 8.67 8.62
C MET A 1 -17.39 8.18 7.36
N GLY A 2 -16.11 7.82 7.45
CA GLY A 2 -15.34 7.22 6.35
C GLY A 2 -14.11 8.01 5.88
N ARG A 3 -13.97 9.28 6.25
CA ARG A 3 -12.79 10.09 5.87
C ARG A 3 -11.56 9.63 6.65
N GLN A 4 -10.52 9.25 5.94
CA GLN A 4 -9.19 8.95 6.46
C GLN A 4 -8.23 10.08 6.09
N VAL A 5 -7.26 10.37 6.95
CA VAL A 5 -6.20 11.36 6.74
C VAL A 5 -4.85 10.66 6.84
N VAL A 6 -3.91 11.03 5.97
CA VAL A 6 -2.53 10.53 6.04
C VAL A 6 -1.85 11.14 7.27
N ALA A 7 -1.59 10.30 8.27
CA ALA A 7 -0.83 10.69 9.45
C ALA A 7 0.68 10.67 9.19
N ALA A 8 1.15 9.71 8.40
CA ALA A 8 2.55 9.59 8.01
C ALA A 8 2.69 8.75 6.74
N ILE A 9 3.72 9.05 5.94
CA ILE A 9 4.06 8.29 4.74
C ILE A 9 5.57 8.28 4.52
N ASP A 10 6.07 7.12 4.19
CA ASP A 10 7.33 6.90 3.49
C ASP A 10 7.00 5.99 2.29
N PRO A 11 7.10 6.49 1.04
CA PRO A 11 6.70 5.72 -0.14
C PRO A 11 7.36 4.36 -0.30
N GLN A 12 8.53 4.14 0.30
CA GLN A 12 9.27 2.88 0.21
C GLN A 12 9.13 2.01 1.47
N ALA A 13 8.50 2.52 2.53
CA ALA A 13 8.45 1.82 3.82
C ALA A 13 7.04 1.70 4.41
N TYR A 14 6.24 2.77 4.48
CA TYR A 14 4.96 2.72 5.17
C TYR A 14 3.95 3.81 4.78
N LEU A 15 2.68 3.54 5.09
CA LEU A 15 1.58 4.50 5.05
C LEU A 15 0.73 4.32 6.31
N ALA A 16 0.49 5.40 7.05
CA ALA A 16 -0.39 5.43 8.22
C ALA A 16 -1.58 6.36 7.98
N LEU A 17 -2.78 5.84 8.16
CA LEU A 17 -4.05 6.54 8.03
C LEU A 17 -4.78 6.56 9.37
N VAL A 18 -5.41 7.68 9.68
CA VAL A 18 -6.21 7.87 10.90
C VAL A 18 -7.47 8.69 10.61
N SER A 19 -8.40 8.70 11.56
CA SER A 19 -9.53 9.64 11.51
C SER A 19 -9.06 11.11 11.64
N PRO A 20 -9.79 12.11 11.12
CA PRO A 20 -9.43 13.52 11.32
C PRO A 20 -9.30 13.91 12.80
N GLU A 21 -10.14 13.34 13.67
CA GLU A 21 -10.09 13.55 15.11
C GLU A 21 -8.81 13.00 15.72
N ASP A 22 -8.41 11.79 15.31
CA ASP A 22 -7.14 11.19 15.73
C ASP A 22 -5.92 11.94 15.18
N PHE A 23 -6.01 12.52 13.99
CA PHE A 23 -4.94 13.37 13.46
C PHE A 23 -4.71 14.61 14.34
N VAL A 24 -5.79 15.30 14.77
CA VAL A 24 -5.70 16.43 15.71
C VAL A 24 -5.12 15.99 17.06
N ARG A 25 -5.45 14.78 17.53
CA ARG A 25 -4.87 14.22 18.76
C ARG A 25 -3.36 13.99 18.61
N LEU A 26 -2.93 13.37 17.51
CA LEU A 26 -1.52 13.12 17.21
C LEU A 26 -0.70 14.42 17.15
N GLN A 27 -1.23 15.47 16.51
CA GLN A 27 -0.59 16.79 16.47
C GLN A 27 -0.38 17.40 17.87
N ARG A 28 -1.22 17.05 18.84
CA ARG A 28 -1.12 17.48 20.24
C ARG A 28 -0.27 16.53 21.10
N GLY A 29 0.49 15.63 20.48
CA GLY A 29 1.30 14.62 21.18
C GLY A 29 0.51 13.49 21.85
N LYS A 30 -0.80 13.38 21.56
CA LYS A 30 -1.67 12.34 22.13
C LYS A 30 -1.76 11.13 21.20
N LYS A 31 -1.94 9.93 21.76
CA LYS A 31 -2.15 8.71 20.97
C LYS A 31 -3.50 8.73 20.24
N ALA A 32 -3.47 8.22 19.00
CA ALA A 32 -4.66 7.89 18.22
C ALA A 32 -5.44 6.74 18.88
N LYS A 33 -6.76 6.76 18.78
CA LYS A 33 -7.66 5.69 19.22
C LYS A 33 -7.77 4.58 18.18
N GLY A 34 -7.61 4.92 16.90
CA GLY A 34 -7.55 3.96 15.82
C GLY A 34 -6.60 4.41 14.72
N ALA A 35 -5.98 3.44 14.07
CA ALA A 35 -5.07 3.66 12.95
C ALA A 35 -5.11 2.48 11.99
N TRP A 36 -4.96 2.79 10.72
CA TRP A 36 -4.74 1.83 9.65
C TRP A 36 -3.33 2.03 9.11
N THR A 37 -2.46 1.04 9.28
CA THR A 37 -1.05 1.15 8.90
C THR A 37 -0.68 0.07 7.91
N SER A 38 0.03 0.45 6.86
CA SER A 38 0.58 -0.42 5.83
C SER A 38 2.10 -0.31 5.86
N HIS A 39 2.81 -1.43 5.87
CA HIS A 39 4.26 -1.50 5.87
C HIS A 39 4.75 -2.38 4.73
N LEU A 40 5.73 -1.88 3.99
CA LEU A 40 6.46 -2.63 2.98
C LEU A 40 7.75 -3.15 3.60
N ARG A 41 7.98 -4.46 3.48
CA ARG A 41 9.21 -5.10 3.91
C ARG A 41 9.81 -5.88 2.75
N ARG A 42 11.04 -5.55 2.39
CA ARG A 42 11.81 -6.35 1.43
C ARG A 42 12.12 -7.72 2.05
N THR A 43 11.96 -8.78 1.28
CA THR A 43 12.30 -10.15 1.68
C THR A 43 12.88 -10.87 0.47
N GLY A 44 14.21 -10.87 0.36
CA GLY A 44 14.93 -11.38 -0.80
C GLY A 44 14.50 -10.67 -2.08
N SER A 45 14.08 -11.44 -3.09
CA SER A 45 13.57 -10.93 -4.36
C SER A 45 12.10 -10.44 -4.29
N TRP A 46 11.41 -10.58 -3.16
CA TRP A 46 10.00 -10.19 -2.97
C TRP A 46 9.81 -9.02 -2.01
N THR A 47 8.63 -8.39 -2.07
CA THR A 47 8.21 -7.36 -1.11
C THR A 47 6.95 -7.84 -0.43
N ARG A 48 6.96 -7.87 0.90
CA ARG A 48 5.81 -8.20 1.73
C ARG A 48 5.09 -6.92 2.13
N LEU A 49 3.80 -6.85 1.82
CA LEU A 49 2.89 -5.85 2.36
C LEU A 49 2.28 -6.40 3.66
N LEU A 50 2.50 -5.70 4.76
CA LEU A 50 1.88 -5.95 6.05
C LEU A 50 0.89 -4.84 6.34
N VAL A 51 -0.32 -5.20 6.76
CA VAL A 51 -1.34 -4.22 7.12
C VAL A 51 -1.86 -4.51 8.51
N ARG A 52 -2.02 -3.45 9.30
CA ARG A 52 -2.52 -3.50 10.67
C ARG A 52 -3.56 -2.40 10.86
N GLY A 53 -4.79 -2.83 11.10
CA GLY A 53 -5.85 -2.01 11.66
C GLY A 53 -5.83 -2.02 13.18
N SER A 54 -6.23 -0.91 13.79
CA SER A 54 -6.54 -0.79 15.21
C SER A 54 -7.72 0.16 15.37
N GLY A 55 -8.64 -0.15 16.29
CA GLY A 55 -9.82 0.66 16.52
C GLY A 55 -10.79 -0.01 17.48
N GLY A 56 -11.68 0.76 18.10
CA GLY A 56 -12.52 0.30 19.22
C GLY A 56 -13.56 -0.78 18.89
N ALA A 57 -13.80 -1.07 17.60
CA ALA A 57 -14.72 -2.12 17.17
C ALA A 57 -14.02 -3.48 16.94
N ALA A 58 -12.69 -3.51 16.92
CA ALA A 58 -11.94 -4.76 16.80
C ALA A 58 -12.16 -5.62 18.06
N GLY A 59 -12.46 -6.91 17.86
CA GLY A 59 -12.82 -7.86 18.93
C GLY A 59 -14.31 -8.21 18.99
N HIS A 60 -15.15 -7.62 18.12
CA HIS A 60 -16.54 -8.04 17.94
C HIS A 60 -16.63 -9.02 16.75
N ALA A 61 -17.06 -10.26 16.98
CA ALA A 61 -16.99 -11.33 15.99
C ALA A 61 -17.60 -11.01 14.60
N LEU A 62 -18.77 -10.37 14.56
CA LEU A 62 -19.40 -9.99 13.28
C LEU A 62 -18.62 -8.89 12.56
N PHE A 63 -18.06 -7.94 13.33
CA PHE A 63 -17.18 -6.91 12.78
C PHE A 63 -15.90 -7.56 12.24
N ASP A 64 -15.26 -8.42 13.04
CA ASP A 64 -13.97 -9.04 12.70
C ASP A 64 -14.06 -9.95 11.46
N ILE A 65 -15.10 -10.77 11.32
CA ILE A 65 -15.27 -11.66 10.15
C ILE A 65 -15.46 -10.85 8.86
N VAL A 66 -16.35 -9.85 8.90
CA VAL A 66 -16.61 -9.01 7.73
C VAL A 66 -15.35 -8.23 7.35
N HIS A 67 -14.68 -7.63 8.33
CA HIS A 67 -13.43 -6.91 8.10
C HIS A 67 -12.36 -7.85 7.55
N PHE A 68 -12.17 -9.05 8.11
CA PHE A 68 -11.20 -10.01 7.59
C PHE A 68 -11.39 -10.31 6.10
N VAL A 69 -12.62 -10.60 5.65
CA VAL A 69 -12.90 -10.89 4.23
C VAL A 69 -12.65 -9.67 3.36
N MET A 70 -13.11 -8.49 3.79
CA MET A 70 -12.93 -7.24 3.06
C MET A 70 -11.45 -6.87 2.93
N GLU A 71 -10.70 -6.92 4.04
CA GLU A 71 -9.28 -6.61 4.10
C GLU A 71 -8.47 -7.60 3.25
N GLN A 72 -8.74 -8.91 3.36
CA GLN A 72 -8.10 -9.93 2.50
C GLN A 72 -8.25 -9.61 1.01
N LYS A 73 -9.48 -9.29 0.56
CA LYS A 73 -9.75 -8.94 -0.84
C LYS A 73 -9.06 -7.64 -1.24
N MET A 74 -9.07 -6.63 -0.37
CA MET A 74 -8.40 -5.35 -0.61
C MET A 74 -6.88 -5.53 -0.79
N LEU A 75 -6.24 -6.29 0.10
CA LEU A 75 -4.79 -6.54 0.06
C LEU A 75 -4.37 -7.32 -1.18
N ARG A 76 -5.17 -8.33 -1.59
CA ARG A 76 -4.94 -9.05 -2.85
C ARG A 76 -5.07 -8.12 -4.05
N GLY A 77 -6.11 -7.29 -4.09
CA GLY A 77 -6.27 -6.32 -5.18
C GLY A 77 -5.14 -5.29 -5.25
N ILE A 78 -4.59 -4.84 -4.12
CA ILE A 78 -3.39 -3.99 -4.10
C ILE A 78 -2.19 -4.73 -4.67
N ARG A 79 -1.95 -5.97 -4.23
CA ARG A 79 -0.87 -6.82 -4.75
C ARG A 79 -0.99 -6.97 -6.27
N ASP A 80 -2.16 -7.34 -6.78
CA ASP A 80 -2.36 -7.63 -8.19
C ASP A 80 -2.09 -6.37 -9.04
N ARG A 81 -2.59 -5.20 -8.62
CA ARG A 81 -2.30 -3.92 -9.29
C ARG A 81 -0.82 -3.55 -9.22
N ALA A 82 -0.15 -3.78 -8.10
CA ALA A 82 1.28 -3.51 -7.97
C ALA A 82 2.12 -4.43 -8.87
N GLN A 83 1.75 -5.71 -8.96
CA GLN A 83 2.40 -6.68 -9.84
C GLN A 83 2.16 -6.35 -11.32
N GLN A 84 0.93 -5.98 -11.68
CA GLN A 84 0.61 -5.54 -13.04
C GLN A 84 1.39 -4.29 -13.43
N LYS A 85 1.45 -3.29 -12.55
CA LYS A 85 2.24 -2.07 -12.81
C LYS A 85 3.72 -2.41 -13.01
N ALA A 86 4.31 -3.24 -12.16
CA ALA A 86 5.71 -3.64 -12.30
C ALA A 86 5.97 -4.43 -13.59
N ALA A 87 5.03 -5.29 -14.03
CA ALA A 87 5.14 -6.00 -15.29
C ALA A 87 5.07 -5.04 -16.49
N ASN A 88 4.14 -4.08 -16.47
CA ASN A 88 4.01 -3.06 -17.52
C ASN A 88 5.25 -2.17 -17.60
N ASP A 89 5.78 -1.73 -16.46
CA ASP A 89 6.97 -0.88 -16.40
C ASP A 89 8.20 -1.62 -17.00
N ARG A 90 8.33 -2.93 -16.76
CA ARG A 90 9.38 -3.76 -17.39
C ARG A 90 9.19 -3.93 -18.89
N ALA A 91 7.97 -4.25 -19.33
CA ALA A 91 7.67 -4.40 -20.75
C ALA A 91 7.90 -3.10 -21.53
N GLY A 92 7.55 -1.96 -20.93
CA GLY A 92 7.86 -0.63 -21.46
C GLY A 92 9.37 -0.43 -21.62
N ALA A 93 10.17 -0.69 -20.58
CA ALA A 93 11.63 -0.60 -20.65
C ALA A 93 12.22 -1.46 -21.78
N THR A 94 11.76 -2.72 -21.93
CA THR A 94 12.21 -3.60 -23.03
C THR A 94 11.79 -3.09 -24.41
N MET A 95 10.59 -2.50 -24.55
CA MET A 95 10.16 -1.90 -25.82
C MET A 95 10.96 -0.65 -26.19
N TYR A 96 11.44 0.13 -25.23
CA TYR A 96 12.31 1.28 -25.50
C TYR A 96 13.76 0.88 -25.83
N GLU A 97 14.22 -0.29 -25.40
CA GLU A 97 15.55 -0.81 -25.74
C GLU A 97 15.61 -1.42 -27.16
N LEU A 98 14.51 -2.02 -27.65
CA LEU A 98 14.44 -2.71 -28.95
C LEU A 98 14.45 -1.86 -30.25
N PRO A 99 14.28 -0.51 -30.30
CA PRO A 99 14.34 0.24 -31.56
C PRO A 99 15.70 0.90 -31.84
N ASN A 100 16.65 0.92 -30.89
CA ASN A 100 17.88 1.71 -31.04
C ASN A 100 19.09 0.95 -31.60
N GLU A 101 19.03 -0.38 -31.72
CA GLU A 101 20.15 -1.20 -32.21
C GLU A 101 20.06 -1.60 -33.70
N ARG A 102 18.96 -1.32 -34.40
CA ARG A 102 18.74 -1.83 -35.78
C ARG A 102 18.77 -0.81 -36.92
N ILE A 103 19.22 0.43 -36.69
CA ILE A 103 19.41 1.41 -37.77
C ILE A 103 20.85 1.94 -37.78
N ALA A 104 21.81 1.03 -37.97
CA ALA A 104 23.13 1.37 -38.48
C ALA A 104 23.34 0.56 -39.77
N ALA A 105 22.91 1.12 -40.89
CA ALA A 105 23.30 0.62 -42.20
C ALA A 105 24.80 0.97 -42.42
N PRO A 106 25.62 0.05 -42.94
CA PRO A 106 27.02 0.34 -43.25
C PRO A 106 27.10 1.40 -44.35
N ARG A 107 27.99 2.37 -44.16
CA ARG A 107 28.36 3.37 -45.19
C ARG A 107 29.25 2.76 -46.25
#